data_AF-A0A2C6MDB4-F1
#
_entry.id   AF-A0A2C6MDB4-F1
#
_cell.length_a   1.000
_cell.length_b   1.000
_cell.length_c   1.000
_cell.angle_alpha   90.00
_cell.angle_beta   90.00
_cell.angle_gamma   90.00
#
_symmetry.space_group_name_H-M   'P 1'
#
loop_
_entity.id
_entity.type
_entity.pdbx_description
1 polymer ?
#
loop_
_entity_poly.entity_id
_entity_poly.type
_entity_poly.pdbx_seq_one_letter_code
_entity_poly.pdbx_strand_id
1 'polypeptide(L)'
;MILGYNGAIQTSDRFFRPSEMILREELAQVLGSLLKQKAPNQLGPVANEPQIKDLARAGSEAADDIKLMVGLNIMYLNQDGNFRPKQGVTPQELAAVLKEMKRTVGIHDSGVAAKIITAKEGGRELEISWGEKPSSGYEIYIEDMKLDGNTLMVNYRTKEPTPGSYNSTVITEPKDTKPIPFNYPAQLNIQLNKL
;
A
#
# COMPACT_ATOMS: atom_id res chain seq x y z
N MET A 1 4.11 -15.95 -10.93
CA MET A 1 3.48 -15.33 -12.12
C MET A 1 2.52 -14.18 -11.77
N ILE A 2 2.54 -13.62 -10.56
CA ILE A 2 1.57 -12.58 -10.13
C ILE A 2 2.07 -11.16 -10.45
N LEU A 3 3.40 -10.94 -10.49
CA LEU A 3 3.98 -9.60 -10.70
C LEU A 3 4.00 -9.16 -12.17
N GLY A 4 4.18 -10.10 -13.11
CA GLY A 4 4.12 -9.82 -14.55
C GLY A 4 2.70 -9.50 -15.04
N TYR A 5 1.68 -10.20 -14.49
CA TYR A 5 0.27 -9.94 -14.81
C TYR A 5 -0.18 -8.54 -14.38
N ASN A 6 0.41 -8.01 -13.30
CA ASN A 6 0.10 -6.67 -12.79
C ASN A 6 0.88 -5.54 -13.46
N GLY A 7 1.66 -5.81 -14.52
CA GLY A 7 2.41 -4.79 -15.25
C GLY A 7 3.58 -4.18 -14.47
N ALA A 8 3.94 -4.73 -13.31
CA ALA A 8 5.05 -4.26 -12.49
C ALA A 8 6.43 -4.62 -13.08
N ILE A 9 6.46 -5.52 -14.07
CA ILE A 9 7.67 -5.96 -14.78
C ILE A 9 7.32 -6.07 -16.26
N GLN A 10 8.09 -5.43 -17.15
CA GLN A 10 8.01 -5.70 -18.59
C GLN A 10 8.63 -7.08 -18.87
N THR A 11 7.81 -8.03 -19.32
CA THR A 11 8.16 -9.46 -19.43
C THR A 11 8.65 -9.87 -20.81
N SER A 12 8.97 -8.94 -21.72
CA SER A 12 9.33 -9.30 -23.09
C SER A 12 10.57 -10.20 -23.17
N ASP A 13 11.53 -10.10 -22.23
CA ASP A 13 12.75 -10.94 -22.22
C ASP A 13 13.19 -11.48 -20.83
N ARG A 14 12.44 -11.25 -19.75
CA ARG A 14 12.95 -11.51 -18.37
C ARG A 14 12.54 -12.87 -17.83
N PHE A 15 13.43 -13.86 -17.94
CA PHE A 15 13.36 -15.10 -17.17
C PHE A 15 13.26 -14.76 -15.67
N PHE A 16 12.14 -15.13 -15.04
CA PHE A 16 11.99 -15.03 -13.60
C PHE A 16 12.82 -16.13 -12.94
N ARG A 17 13.89 -15.75 -12.20
CA ARG A 17 14.85 -16.66 -11.57
C ARG A 17 14.66 -16.68 -10.05
N PRO A 18 13.69 -17.45 -9.52
CA PRO A 18 13.31 -17.40 -8.11
C PRO A 18 14.39 -17.88 -7.13
N SER A 19 15.41 -18.58 -7.62
CA SER A 19 16.52 -19.10 -6.82
C SER A 19 17.69 -18.13 -6.70
N GLU A 20 17.75 -17.08 -7.53
CA GLU A 20 18.79 -16.06 -7.46
C GLU A 20 18.40 -14.97 -6.46
N MET A 21 19.40 -14.36 -5.80
CA MET A 21 19.15 -13.22 -4.93
C MET A 21 18.75 -12.01 -5.76
N ILE A 22 17.67 -11.34 -5.39
CA ILE A 22 17.26 -10.07 -6.01
C ILE A 22 18.31 -8.99 -5.75
N LEU A 23 18.73 -8.28 -6.78
CA LEU A 23 19.64 -7.15 -6.65
C LEU A 23 18.91 -5.91 -6.13
N ARG A 24 19.63 -5.00 -5.48
CA ARG A 24 19.04 -3.76 -4.95
C ARG A 24 18.42 -2.89 -6.04
N GLU A 25 19.01 -2.83 -7.23
CA GLU A 25 18.44 -2.10 -8.37
C GLU A 25 17.16 -2.75 -8.89
N GLU A 26 17.08 -4.07 -8.88
CA GLU A 26 15.91 -4.82 -9.34
C GLU A 26 14.76 -4.65 -8.35
N LEU A 27 15.05 -4.70 -7.05
CA LEU A 27 14.07 -4.39 -6.01
C LEU A 27 13.55 -2.96 -6.14
N ALA A 28 14.44 -1.99 -6.37
CA ALA A 28 14.05 -0.60 -6.61
C ALA A 28 13.14 -0.49 -7.85
N GLN A 29 13.48 -1.16 -8.95
CA GLN A 29 12.68 -1.14 -10.18
C GLN A 29 11.29 -1.73 -9.95
N VAL A 30 11.19 -2.89 -9.30
CA VAL A 30 9.91 -3.55 -9.01
C VAL A 30 9.02 -2.69 -8.12
N LEU A 31 9.56 -2.16 -7.03
CA LEU A 31 8.79 -1.36 -6.08
C LEU A 31 8.49 0.04 -6.62
N GLY A 32 9.44 0.68 -7.28
CA GLY A 32 9.27 1.98 -7.93
C GLY A 32 8.18 1.93 -9.01
N SER A 33 8.20 0.90 -9.85
CA SER A 33 7.16 0.66 -10.85
C SER A 33 5.79 0.44 -10.21
N LEU A 34 5.73 -0.36 -9.14
CA LEU A 34 4.48 -0.58 -8.38
C LEU A 34 3.91 0.72 -7.82
N LEU A 35 4.75 1.56 -7.20
CA LEU A 35 4.34 2.84 -6.62
C LEU A 35 3.82 3.80 -7.68
N LYS A 36 4.52 3.93 -8.80
CA LYS A 36 4.11 4.77 -9.93
C LYS A 36 2.74 4.36 -10.49
N GLN A 37 2.44 3.06 -10.52
CA GLN A 37 1.17 2.54 -11.04
C GLN A 37 0.01 2.57 -10.05
N LYS A 38 0.28 2.30 -8.76
CA LYS A 38 -0.77 2.05 -7.76
C LYS A 38 -0.97 3.17 -6.75
N ALA A 39 -0.01 4.07 -6.62
CA ALA A 39 -0.04 5.16 -5.65
C ALA A 39 0.27 6.55 -6.25
N PRO A 40 -0.08 6.88 -7.53
CA PRO A 40 0.38 8.13 -8.16
C PRO A 40 -0.05 9.39 -7.39
N ASN A 41 -1.19 9.34 -6.70
CA ASN A 41 -1.74 10.47 -5.92
C ASN A 41 -1.34 10.45 -4.43
N GLN A 42 -0.60 9.43 -3.99
CA GLN A 42 -0.17 9.25 -2.59
C GLN A 42 1.33 9.51 -2.41
N LEU A 43 2.06 9.70 -3.51
CA LEU A 43 3.46 10.10 -3.47
C LEU A 43 3.51 11.59 -3.17
N GLY A 44 3.94 11.95 -1.96
CA GLY A 44 4.28 13.32 -1.63
C GLY A 44 5.38 13.86 -2.56
N PRO A 45 5.53 15.19 -2.69
CA PRO A 45 6.61 15.74 -3.49
C PRO A 45 7.96 15.25 -2.96
N VAL A 46 8.76 14.62 -3.83
CA VAL A 46 10.16 14.31 -3.53
C VAL A 46 10.89 15.65 -3.48
N ALA A 47 11.05 16.18 -2.27
CA ALA A 47 11.47 17.56 -2.04
C ALA A 47 12.88 17.86 -2.57
N ASN A 48 13.75 16.84 -2.69
CA ASN A 48 15.09 16.96 -3.26
C ASN A 48 15.47 15.67 -4.00
N GLU A 49 16.09 15.81 -5.17
CA GLU A 49 16.67 14.68 -5.88
C GLU A 49 17.89 14.16 -5.08
N PRO A 50 17.91 12.87 -4.70
CA PRO A 50 18.99 12.35 -3.88
C PRO A 50 20.30 12.30 -4.66
N GLN A 51 21.40 12.72 -4.03
CA GLN A 51 22.73 12.55 -4.59
C GLN A 51 23.24 11.14 -4.34
N ILE A 52 23.30 10.33 -5.40
CA ILE A 52 23.69 8.92 -5.35
C ILE A 52 25.00 8.75 -6.12
N LYS A 53 26.10 8.51 -5.42
CA LYS A 53 27.45 8.52 -6.02
C LYS A 53 27.66 7.43 -7.06
N ASP A 54 27.11 6.24 -6.80
CA ASP A 54 27.31 5.05 -7.63
C ASP A 54 26.12 4.76 -8.56
N LEU A 55 25.26 5.76 -8.81
CA LEU A 55 24.09 5.62 -9.68
C LEU A 55 24.46 5.20 -11.10
N ALA A 56 25.61 5.65 -11.61
CA ALA A 56 26.12 5.25 -12.92
C ALA A 56 26.41 3.74 -13.05
N ARG A 57 26.46 3.00 -11.92
CA ARG A 57 26.59 1.54 -11.91
C ARG A 57 25.25 0.82 -12.04
N ALA A 58 24.12 1.52 -11.93
CA ALA A 58 22.79 0.95 -12.08
C ALA A 58 22.42 0.78 -13.56
N GLY A 59 21.50 -0.15 -13.84
CA GLY A 59 20.84 -0.19 -15.15
C GLY A 59 20.08 1.11 -15.44
N SER A 60 20.04 1.54 -16.70
CA SER A 60 19.38 2.79 -17.13
C SER A 60 17.90 2.85 -16.73
N GLU A 61 17.22 1.72 -16.78
CA GLU A 61 15.81 1.61 -16.39
C GLU A 61 15.57 1.69 -14.88
N ALA A 62 16.57 1.30 -14.07
CA ALA A 62 16.46 1.31 -12.62
C ALA A 62 16.85 2.67 -12.02
N ALA A 63 17.56 3.53 -12.75
CA ALA A 63 18.10 4.77 -12.21
C ALA A 63 17.01 5.71 -11.66
N ASP A 64 15.91 5.89 -12.38
CA ASP A 64 14.80 6.74 -11.95
C ASP A 64 14.04 6.14 -10.77
N ASP A 65 13.87 4.82 -10.75
CA ASP A 65 13.24 4.12 -9.62
C ASP A 65 14.11 4.18 -8.38
N ILE A 66 15.44 4.07 -8.50
CA ILE A 66 16.38 4.22 -7.39
C ILE A 66 16.26 5.65 -6.79
N LYS A 67 16.25 6.68 -7.64
CA LYS A 67 16.08 8.07 -7.17
C LYS A 67 14.76 8.26 -6.45
N LEU A 68 13.67 7.70 -6.98
CA LEU A 68 12.36 7.76 -6.35
C LEU A 68 12.38 7.07 -4.97
N MET A 69 12.86 5.83 -4.90
CA MET A 69 12.85 5.03 -3.68
C MET A 69 13.74 5.63 -2.58
N VAL A 70 14.87 6.24 -2.95
CA VAL A 70 15.75 6.95 -2.01
C VAL A 70 15.15 8.30 -1.61
N GLY A 71 14.59 9.07 -2.55
CA GLY A 71 13.94 10.35 -2.27
C GLY A 71 12.72 10.23 -1.36
N LEU A 72 12.03 9.09 -1.42
CA LEU A 72 10.92 8.73 -0.53
C LEU A 72 11.38 8.14 0.82
N ASN A 73 12.68 7.98 1.05
CA ASN A 73 13.24 7.31 2.23
C ASN A 73 12.74 5.86 2.42
N ILE A 74 12.43 5.16 1.33
CA ILE A 74 12.04 3.75 1.37
C ILE A 74 13.28 2.85 1.28
N MET A 75 14.27 3.27 0.50
CA MET A 75 15.59 2.64 0.45
C MET A 75 16.68 3.65 0.81
N TYR A 76 17.77 3.16 1.41
CA TYR A 76 18.80 4.03 1.97
C TYR A 76 20.16 3.82 1.30
N LEU A 77 20.93 4.91 1.22
CA LEU A 77 22.34 4.89 0.89
C LEU A 77 23.16 4.41 2.09
N ASN A 78 24.35 3.87 1.85
CA ASN A 78 25.30 3.61 2.92
C ASN A 78 25.95 4.90 3.43
N GLN A 79 26.81 4.80 4.44
CA GLN A 79 27.53 5.94 5.02
C GLN A 79 28.39 6.72 4.01
N ASP A 80 28.82 6.07 2.93
CA ASP A 80 29.61 6.69 1.87
C ASP A 80 28.75 7.42 0.81
N GLY A 81 27.42 7.33 0.89
CA GLY A 81 26.50 7.87 -0.13
C GLY A 81 26.30 6.96 -1.36
N ASN A 82 26.57 5.66 -1.22
CA ASN A 82 26.40 4.66 -2.27
C ASN A 82 25.12 3.85 -2.08
N PHE A 83 24.39 3.59 -3.17
CA PHE A 83 23.22 2.73 -3.21
C PHE A 83 23.57 1.25 -3.35
N ARG A 84 24.69 0.90 -4.02
CA ARG A 84 25.18 -0.46 -4.29
C ARG A 84 24.22 -1.26 -5.17
N PRO A 85 23.93 -0.82 -6.41
CA PRO A 85 22.86 -1.38 -7.25
C PRO A 85 23.01 -2.88 -7.56
N LYS A 86 24.25 -3.37 -7.68
CA LYS A 86 24.58 -4.78 -7.98
C LYS A 86 24.71 -5.67 -6.75
N GLN A 87 24.42 -5.16 -5.56
CA GLN A 87 24.46 -5.97 -4.34
C GLN A 87 23.12 -6.71 -4.18
N GLY A 88 23.18 -7.99 -3.79
CA GLY A 88 22.00 -8.75 -3.41
C GLY A 88 21.34 -8.22 -2.14
N VAL A 89 20.00 -8.22 -2.11
CA VAL A 89 19.21 -7.79 -0.96
C VAL A 89 19.13 -8.90 0.07
N THR A 90 19.37 -8.59 1.34
CA THR A 90 19.18 -9.54 2.45
C THR A 90 17.73 -9.61 2.89
N PRO A 91 17.27 -10.71 3.52
CA PRO A 91 15.91 -10.80 4.04
C PRO A 91 15.57 -9.70 5.06
N GLN A 92 16.52 -9.31 5.92
CA GLN A 92 16.30 -8.24 6.88
C GLN A 92 16.15 -6.88 6.20
N GLU A 93 16.96 -6.63 5.17
CA GLU A 93 16.85 -5.41 4.39
C GLU A 93 15.50 -5.34 3.66
N LEU A 94 15.07 -6.42 3.01
CA LEU A 94 13.78 -6.49 2.35
C LEU A 94 12.63 -6.18 3.32
N ALA A 95 12.66 -6.75 4.51
CA ALA A 95 11.65 -6.49 5.55
C ALA A 95 11.61 -5.00 5.95
N ALA A 96 12.78 -4.35 6.09
CA ALA A 96 12.88 -2.93 6.39
C ALA A 96 12.33 -2.07 5.25
N VAL A 97 12.68 -2.38 3.99
CA VAL A 97 12.18 -1.69 2.80
C VAL A 97 10.65 -1.79 2.71
N LEU A 98 10.08 -2.98 2.93
CA LEU A 98 8.63 -3.18 2.92
C LEU A 98 7.93 -2.40 4.04
N LYS A 99 8.53 -2.35 5.24
CA LYS A 99 8.01 -1.55 6.36
C LYS A 99 7.97 -0.06 6.00
N GLU A 100 9.05 0.49 5.47
CA GLU A 100 9.11 1.90 5.08
C GLU A 100 8.17 2.22 3.91
N MET A 101 8.04 1.29 2.96
CA MET A 101 7.08 1.42 1.86
C MET A 101 5.65 1.52 2.39
N LYS A 102 5.23 0.61 3.29
CA LYS A 102 3.89 0.66 3.90
C LYS A 102 3.63 1.99 4.62
N ARG A 103 4.63 2.46 5.39
CA ARG A 103 4.57 3.76 6.08
C ARG A 103 4.43 4.93 5.09
N THR A 104 5.20 4.90 4.02
CA THR A 104 5.27 6.00 3.03
C THR A 104 4.01 6.09 2.17
N VAL A 105 3.44 4.94 1.78
CA VAL A 105 2.19 4.89 0.99
C VAL A 105 0.96 5.13 1.87
N GLY A 106 1.13 5.33 3.18
CA GLY A 106 0.00 5.47 4.09
C GLY A 106 -0.89 4.22 4.11
N ILE A 107 -0.32 3.05 3.80
CA ILE A 107 -1.00 1.77 4.00
C ILE A 107 -1.06 1.57 5.51
N HIS A 108 -2.11 2.12 6.11
CA HIS A 108 -2.61 1.66 7.39
C HIS A 108 -3.04 0.21 7.15
N ASP A 109 -2.21 -0.72 7.64
CA ASP A 109 -2.31 -2.16 7.45
C ASP A 109 -3.49 -2.71 8.25
N SER A 110 -4.69 -2.25 7.92
CA SER A 110 -5.90 -2.87 8.40
C SER A 110 -6.43 -3.89 7.42
N GLY A 111 -5.99 -3.91 6.15
CA GLY A 111 -6.66 -4.70 5.12
C GLY A 111 -8.11 -4.27 4.92
N VAL A 112 -8.47 -3.06 5.34
CA VAL A 112 -9.80 -2.49 5.22
C VAL A 112 -9.84 -1.61 3.98
N ALA A 113 -10.71 -1.95 3.04
CA ALA A 113 -11.04 -1.13 1.88
C ALA A 113 -12.26 -0.28 2.18
N ALA A 114 -12.34 0.91 1.56
CA ALA A 114 -13.51 1.78 1.64
C ALA A 114 -13.94 2.23 0.26
N LYS A 115 -15.26 2.31 0.04
CA LYS A 115 -15.84 2.82 -1.20
C LYS A 115 -17.15 3.56 -0.91
N ILE A 116 -17.48 4.53 -1.75
CA ILE A 116 -18.79 5.18 -1.73
C ILE A 116 -19.72 4.40 -2.66
N ILE A 117 -20.87 3.98 -2.14
CA ILE A 117 -21.92 3.29 -2.88
C ILE A 117 -23.20 4.14 -2.91
N THR A 118 -24.04 3.87 -3.90
CA THR A 118 -25.38 4.46 -3.96
C THR A 118 -26.34 3.60 -3.14
N ALA A 119 -26.98 4.20 -2.14
CA ALA A 119 -28.01 3.58 -1.33
C ALA A 119 -29.26 3.26 -2.15
N LYS A 120 -30.07 2.31 -1.70
CA LYS A 120 -31.33 1.92 -2.36
C LYS A 120 -32.32 3.08 -2.51
N GLU A 121 -32.21 4.10 -1.66
CA GLU A 121 -33.06 5.29 -1.65
C GLU A 121 -32.43 6.48 -2.41
N GLY A 122 -31.35 6.26 -3.17
CA GLY A 122 -30.67 7.31 -3.94
C GLY A 122 -29.70 8.18 -3.12
N GLY A 123 -29.56 7.91 -1.83
CA GLY A 123 -28.52 8.50 -0.97
C GLY A 123 -27.12 7.95 -1.27
N ARG A 124 -26.09 8.55 -0.67
CA ARG A 124 -24.71 8.04 -0.70
C ARG A 124 -24.38 7.36 0.62
N GLU A 125 -23.76 6.20 0.55
CA GLU A 125 -23.27 5.46 1.71
C GLU A 125 -21.79 5.18 1.58
N LEU A 126 -21.06 5.23 2.69
CA LEU A 126 -19.71 4.72 2.80
C LEU A 126 -19.79 3.24 3.19
N GLU A 127 -19.22 2.35 2.39
CA GLU A 127 -18.98 0.95 2.74
C GLU A 127 -17.51 0.76 3.10
N ILE A 128 -17.24 0.15 4.26
CA ILE A 128 -15.91 -0.39 4.59
C ILE A 128 -15.95 -1.92 4.61
N SER A 129 -14.91 -2.57 4.10
CA SER A 129 -14.78 -4.03 4.05
C SER A 129 -13.42 -4.44 4.58
N TRP A 130 -13.38 -5.41 5.50
CA TRP A 130 -12.13 -6.00 6.00
C TRP A 130 -11.63 -7.17 5.13
N GLY A 131 -12.17 -7.34 3.93
CA GLY A 131 -11.82 -8.43 3.03
C GLY A 131 -12.13 -9.81 3.60
N GLU A 132 -11.61 -10.85 2.96
CA GLU A 132 -11.87 -12.25 3.35
C GLU A 132 -11.27 -12.60 4.72
N LYS A 133 -12.04 -13.31 5.54
CA LYS A 133 -11.67 -13.80 6.88
C LYS A 133 -12.07 -15.25 7.06
N PRO A 134 -11.29 -16.05 7.81
CA PRO A 134 -11.42 -17.51 7.85
C PRO A 134 -12.62 -18.03 8.67
N SER A 135 -13.31 -17.16 9.39
CA SER A 135 -14.47 -17.54 10.21
C SER A 135 -15.44 -16.37 10.38
N SER A 136 -16.66 -16.65 10.86
CA SER A 136 -17.71 -15.64 11.07
C SER A 136 -17.51 -14.70 12.27
N GLY A 137 -16.48 -14.90 13.09
CA GLY A 137 -16.29 -14.09 14.31
C GLY A 137 -15.47 -12.81 14.12
N TYR A 138 -15.14 -12.45 12.88
CA TYR A 138 -14.47 -11.19 12.57
C TYR A 138 -15.52 -10.11 12.27
N GLU A 139 -15.41 -8.97 12.93
CA GLU A 139 -16.35 -7.86 12.79
C GLU A 139 -15.58 -6.56 12.50
N ILE A 140 -16.23 -5.65 11.77
CA ILE A 140 -15.73 -4.30 11.49
C ILE A 140 -16.87 -3.30 11.70
N TYR A 141 -16.57 -2.14 12.28
CA TYR A 141 -17.56 -1.13 12.64
C TYR A 141 -17.08 0.28 12.31
N ILE A 142 -17.92 1.09 11.67
CA ILE A 142 -17.74 2.53 11.48
C ILE A 142 -18.24 3.27 12.73
N GLU A 143 -17.30 3.66 13.59
CA GLU A 143 -17.58 4.35 14.84
C GLU A 143 -17.96 5.82 14.57
N ASP A 144 -17.15 6.54 13.80
CA ASP A 144 -17.33 7.97 13.54
C ASP A 144 -16.91 8.37 12.12
N MET A 145 -17.53 9.42 11.59
CA MET A 145 -17.19 10.01 10.29
C MET A 145 -17.17 11.53 10.42
N LYS A 146 -16.05 12.14 10.03
CA LYS A 146 -15.87 13.60 10.07
C LYS A 146 -15.33 14.11 8.74
N LEU A 147 -15.87 15.23 8.28
CA LEU A 147 -15.34 15.93 7.12
C LEU A 147 -14.28 16.94 7.58
N ASP A 148 -13.08 16.84 7.03
CA ASP A 148 -12.03 17.84 7.14
C ASP A 148 -11.67 18.33 5.72
N GLY A 149 -12.14 19.54 5.39
CA GLY A 149 -12.06 20.08 4.02
C GLY A 149 -12.80 19.19 3.02
N ASN A 150 -12.04 18.48 2.17
CA ASN A 150 -12.57 17.54 1.17
C ASN A 150 -12.27 16.06 1.52
N THR A 151 -11.77 15.81 2.73
CA THR A 151 -11.37 14.49 3.20
C THR A 151 -12.36 14.00 4.25
N LEU A 152 -13.01 12.88 3.97
CA LEU A 152 -13.83 12.14 4.92
C LEU A 152 -12.92 11.26 5.79
N MET A 153 -12.70 11.70 7.03
CA MET A 153 -12.03 10.93 8.07
C MET A 153 -13.00 9.92 8.66
N VAL A 154 -12.69 8.64 8.50
CA VAL A 154 -13.53 7.51 8.93
C VAL A 154 -12.81 6.79 10.05
N ASN A 155 -13.36 6.87 11.25
CA ASN A 155 -12.85 6.16 12.41
C ASN A 155 -13.58 4.82 12.52
N TYR A 156 -12.84 3.72 12.55
CA TYR A 156 -13.41 2.38 12.58
C TYR A 156 -12.71 1.48 13.59
N ARG A 157 -13.42 0.44 14.04
CA ARG A 157 -12.90 -0.61 14.93
C ARG A 157 -13.00 -1.95 14.23
N THR A 158 -12.06 -2.84 14.52
CA THR A 158 -12.12 -4.25 14.15
C THR A 158 -12.19 -5.12 15.39
N LYS A 159 -12.95 -6.21 15.35
CA LYS A 159 -13.02 -7.20 16.43
C LYS A 159 -12.72 -8.59 15.88
N GLU A 160 -11.82 -9.29 16.57
CA GLU A 160 -11.43 -10.67 16.26
C GLU A 160 -12.21 -11.65 17.15
N PRO A 161 -12.40 -12.90 16.69
CA PRO A 161 -13.04 -13.92 17.50
C PRO A 161 -12.22 -14.23 18.75
N THR A 162 -12.89 -14.38 19.89
CA THR A 162 -12.22 -14.81 21.13
C THR A 162 -11.72 -16.26 21.00
N PRO A 163 -10.51 -16.58 21.50
CA PRO A 163 -10.03 -17.96 21.50
C PRO A 163 -11.03 -18.92 22.15
N GLY A 164 -11.38 -20.01 21.47
CA GLY A 164 -12.36 -20.98 21.96
C GLY A 164 -13.83 -20.65 21.68
N SER A 165 -14.16 -19.53 21.02
CA SER A 165 -15.53 -19.27 20.59
C SER A 165 -15.96 -20.21 19.46
N TYR A 166 -17.22 -20.66 19.50
CA TYR A 166 -17.86 -21.43 18.44
C TYR A 166 -18.27 -20.51 17.28
N ASN A 167 -17.34 -20.24 16.36
CA ASN A 167 -17.65 -19.57 15.10
C ASN A 167 -17.64 -20.57 13.94
N SER A 168 -18.45 -20.30 12.91
CA SER A 168 -18.43 -21.10 11.69
C SER A 168 -17.10 -20.92 10.96
N THR A 169 -16.48 -22.03 10.56
CA THR A 169 -15.23 -22.06 9.78
C THR A 169 -15.55 -21.90 8.29
N VAL A 170 -16.12 -20.76 7.94
CA VAL A 170 -16.46 -20.38 6.56
C VAL A 170 -15.76 -19.07 6.26
N ILE A 171 -15.30 -18.90 5.02
CA ILE A 171 -14.76 -17.63 4.57
C ILE A 171 -15.87 -16.59 4.60
N THR A 172 -15.67 -15.52 5.36
CA THR A 172 -16.60 -14.39 5.46
C THR A 172 -15.93 -13.11 4.99
N GLU A 173 -16.72 -12.09 4.65
CA GLU A 173 -16.23 -10.77 4.29
C GLU A 173 -16.89 -9.73 5.21
N PRO A 174 -16.26 -9.37 6.35
CA PRO A 174 -16.84 -8.41 7.29
C PRO A 174 -16.96 -7.03 6.66
N LYS A 175 -18.16 -6.44 6.72
CA LYS A 175 -18.47 -5.14 6.14
C LYS A 175 -19.33 -4.32 7.08
N ASP A 176 -19.23 -3.01 6.96
CA ASP A 176 -20.15 -2.07 7.58
C ASP A 176 -20.45 -0.90 6.63
N THR A 177 -21.65 -0.34 6.73
CA THR A 177 -22.11 0.78 5.90
C THR A 177 -22.68 1.90 6.74
N LYS A 178 -22.40 3.14 6.33
CA LYS A 178 -22.93 4.34 7.00
C LYS A 178 -23.31 5.41 5.98
N PRO A 179 -24.48 6.05 6.12
CA PRO A 179 -24.91 7.10 5.19
C PRO A 179 -23.99 8.31 5.27
N ILE A 180 -23.60 8.82 4.11
CA ILE A 180 -22.85 10.06 3.97
C ILE A 180 -23.86 11.22 3.96
N PRO A 181 -23.72 12.19 4.87
CA PRO A 181 -24.60 13.36 4.91
C PRO A 181 -24.70 14.09 3.56
N PHE A 182 -25.91 14.51 3.19
CA PHE A 182 -26.17 15.19 1.90
C PHE A 182 -25.39 16.49 1.73
N ASN A 183 -25.03 17.16 2.83
CA ASN A 183 -24.25 18.39 2.83
C ASN A 183 -22.75 18.17 2.54
N TYR A 184 -22.28 16.93 2.43
CA TYR A 184 -20.87 16.67 2.09
C TYR A 184 -20.68 16.78 0.57
N PRO A 185 -19.51 17.26 0.10
CA PRO A 185 -19.26 17.44 -1.33
C PRO A 185 -19.38 16.12 -2.11
N ALA A 186 -19.68 16.22 -3.41
CA ALA A 186 -19.86 15.08 -4.30
C ALA A 186 -18.58 14.22 -4.42
N GLN A 187 -17.43 14.89 -4.51
CA GLN A 187 -16.11 14.28 -4.56
C GLN A 187 -15.48 14.34 -3.18
N LEU A 188 -15.14 13.18 -2.63
CA LEU A 188 -14.52 13.04 -1.30
C LEU A 188 -13.26 12.19 -1.40
N ASN A 189 -12.20 12.63 -0.73
CA ASN A 189 -11.08 11.75 -0.39
C ASN A 189 -11.45 10.96 0.86
N ILE A 190 -11.14 9.67 0.94
CA ILE A 190 -11.41 8.87 2.14
C ILE A 190 -10.11 8.62 2.88
N GLN A 191 -10.11 8.90 4.18
CA GLN A 191 -9.01 8.54 5.07
C GLN A 191 -9.53 7.62 6.18
N LEU A 192 -8.97 6.43 6.27
CA LEU A 192 -9.34 5.42 7.26
C LEU A 192 -8.42 5.50 8.48
N ASN A 193 -9.00 5.67 9.67
CA ASN A 193 -8.29 5.69 10.94
C ASN A 193 -8.81 4.55 11.84
N LYS A 194 -7.94 3.61 12.20
CA LYS A 194 -8.29 2.54 13.14
C LYS A 194 -8.26 3.08 14.57
N LEU A 195 -9.30 2.79 15.35
CA LEU A 195 -9.40 3.08 16.78
C LEU A 195 -8.87 1.93 17.65
#